data_AF-A0A534WCM8-F1
#
_entry.id   AF-A0A534WCM8-F1
#
_cell.length_a   1.000
_cell.length_b   1.000
_cell.length_c   1.000
_cell.angle_alpha   90.00
_cell.angle_beta   90.00
_cell.angle_gamma   90.00
#
_symmetry.space_group_name_H-M   'P 1'
#
loop_
_entity.id
_entity.type
_entity.pdbx_description
1 polymer ?
#
loop_
_entity_poly.entity_id
_entity_poly.type
_entity_poly.pdbx_seq_one_letter_code
_entity_poly.pdbx_strand_id
1 'polypeptide(L)'
;MEPLFTCFGYSNLGLPLNPRVAFFYETTPDAFGFTPNPLGFAYRDLGLGTFLRSGYGSADSPNSDWTALAPMQDGRMQTLTARNVAMTPPQCPTTEAPGPYFQKEFFHNGYIKSLKQLVHFYNTRDVFPFAVTSGHCPPGTTEKVDCWPMPEVPNNIDHTVGMLGLTDHEEDLIVIFLQTLTDGFTKPYPNRDTFTGRCMTGGSAST
;
A
#
# COMPACT_ATOMS: atom_id res chain seq x y z
N MET A 1 -18.44 -22.44 -0.42
CA MET A 1 -17.52 -21.45 -1.04
C MET A 1 -16.88 -20.70 0.11
N GLU A 2 -15.55 -20.68 0.19
CA GLU A 2 -14.85 -19.95 1.25
C GLU A 2 -14.73 -18.46 0.88
N PRO A 3 -14.94 -17.52 1.81
CA PRO A 3 -14.82 -16.10 1.50
C PRO A 3 -13.35 -15.74 1.27
N LEU A 4 -13.00 -15.32 0.06
CA LEU A 4 -11.61 -14.98 -0.30
C LEU A 4 -11.24 -13.54 0.04
N PHE A 5 -12.21 -12.69 0.39
CA PHE A 5 -12.01 -11.27 0.69
C PHE A 5 -11.25 -10.50 -0.39
N THR A 6 -11.51 -10.87 -1.65
CA THR A 6 -11.08 -10.19 -2.87
C THR A 6 -12.02 -10.58 -4.00
N CYS A 7 -12.20 -9.68 -4.96
CA CYS A 7 -12.88 -9.96 -6.23
C CYS A 7 -11.90 -10.26 -7.38
N PHE A 8 -10.58 -10.25 -7.11
CA PHE A 8 -9.50 -10.36 -8.09
C PHE A 8 -9.48 -9.29 -9.20
N GLY A 9 -10.34 -8.27 -9.07
CA GLY A 9 -10.37 -7.11 -9.96
C GLY A 9 -9.19 -6.17 -9.72
N TYR A 10 -9.14 -5.11 -10.51
CA TYR A 10 -8.06 -4.11 -10.51
C TYR A 10 -8.63 -2.72 -10.34
N SER A 11 -8.03 -1.93 -9.45
CA SER A 11 -8.45 -0.56 -9.19
C SER A 11 -7.24 0.33 -8.92
N ASN A 12 -7.31 1.60 -9.33
CA ASN A 12 -6.37 2.63 -8.91
C ASN A 12 -7.03 3.40 -7.77
N LEU A 13 -6.59 3.15 -6.54
CA LEU A 13 -7.15 3.82 -5.37
C LEU A 13 -6.54 5.21 -5.12
N GLY A 14 -5.68 5.71 -6.00
CA GLY A 14 -5.05 7.02 -5.86
C GLY A 14 -4.06 7.09 -4.69
N LEU A 15 -3.31 6.00 -4.46
CA LEU A 15 -2.33 5.96 -3.38
C LEU A 15 -1.16 6.93 -3.69
N PRO A 16 -0.68 7.71 -2.70
CA PRO A 16 0.52 8.52 -2.86
C PRO A 16 1.78 7.69 -3.14
N LEU A 17 2.76 8.32 -3.77
CA LEU A 17 4.09 7.76 -3.97
C LEU A 17 4.79 7.60 -2.61
N ASN A 18 5.41 6.45 -2.36
CA ASN A 18 6.19 6.24 -1.13
C ASN A 18 7.69 6.55 -1.34
N PRO A 19 8.23 7.70 -0.88
CA PRO A 19 9.62 8.07 -1.11
C PRO A 19 10.64 7.20 -0.35
N ARG A 20 10.16 6.27 0.49
CA ARG A 20 10.99 5.27 1.18
C ARG A 20 11.26 4.01 0.37
N VAL A 21 10.65 3.85 -0.81
CA VAL A 21 10.94 2.74 -1.71
C VAL A 21 12.37 2.91 -2.26
N ALA A 22 13.24 1.94 -1.98
CA ALA A 22 14.66 2.00 -2.32
C ALA A 22 14.92 2.14 -3.83
N PHE A 23 14.04 1.57 -4.66
CA PHE A 23 14.11 1.64 -6.12
C PHE A 23 14.20 3.06 -6.68
N PHE A 24 13.65 4.08 -6.00
CA PHE A 24 13.78 5.48 -6.43
C PHE A 24 15.20 6.03 -6.35
N TYR A 25 16.09 5.37 -5.62
CA TYR A 25 17.49 5.76 -5.42
C TYR A 25 18.47 4.92 -6.25
N GLU A 26 18.00 3.86 -6.93
CA GLU A 26 18.80 2.97 -7.78
C GLU A 26 19.04 3.58 -9.18
N THR A 27 19.55 4.81 -9.19
CA THR A 27 19.75 5.66 -10.39
C THR A 27 21.14 5.60 -10.98
N THR A 28 22.04 4.87 -10.33
CA THR A 28 23.44 4.70 -10.75
C THR A 28 23.69 3.30 -11.25
N PRO A 29 24.53 3.11 -12.29
CA PRO A 29 24.92 1.79 -12.74
C PRO A 29 25.59 0.97 -11.62
N ASP A 30 25.23 -0.30 -11.52
CA ASP A 30 25.94 -1.27 -10.69
C ASP A 30 27.30 -1.66 -11.31
N ALA A 31 27.99 -2.62 -10.69
CA ALA A 31 29.30 -3.10 -11.16
C ALA A 31 29.27 -3.74 -12.57
N PHE A 32 28.07 -4.10 -13.08
CA PHE A 32 27.86 -4.66 -14.41
C PHE A 32 27.37 -3.62 -15.43
N GLY A 33 27.23 -2.35 -15.02
CA GLY A 33 26.72 -1.27 -15.86
C GLY A 33 25.20 -1.21 -15.94
N PHE A 34 24.47 -2.00 -15.16
CA PHE A 34 23.01 -2.00 -15.15
C PHE A 34 22.50 -0.90 -14.22
N THR A 35 21.59 -0.04 -14.70
CA THR A 35 20.91 0.97 -13.88
C THR A 35 19.45 0.55 -13.69
N PRO A 36 19.06 0.09 -12.49
CA PRO A 36 17.69 -0.40 -12.26
C PRO A 36 16.60 0.64 -12.49
N ASN A 37 16.84 1.90 -12.08
CA ASN A 37 15.89 2.99 -12.25
C ASN A 37 16.56 4.27 -12.75
N PRO A 38 16.83 4.41 -14.06
CA PRO A 38 17.44 5.63 -14.59
C PRO A 38 16.57 6.89 -14.43
N LEU A 39 15.26 6.72 -14.16
CA LEU A 39 14.33 7.83 -13.97
C LEU A 39 14.23 8.32 -12.52
N GLY A 40 14.74 7.55 -11.54
CA GLY A 40 14.64 7.87 -10.12
C GLY A 40 13.20 8.22 -9.71
N PHE A 41 13.04 9.37 -9.05
CA PHE A 41 11.73 9.89 -8.61
C PHE A 41 10.78 10.32 -9.75
N ALA A 42 11.21 10.32 -11.01
CA ALA A 42 10.32 10.50 -12.15
C ALA A 42 9.60 9.20 -12.55
N TYR A 43 10.06 8.02 -12.09
CA TYR A 43 9.38 6.75 -12.30
C TYR A 43 7.99 6.75 -11.65
N ARG A 44 7.03 6.08 -12.30
CA ARG A 44 5.69 5.83 -11.77
C ARG A 44 5.32 4.37 -12.00
N ASP A 45 4.84 3.70 -10.96
CA ASP A 45 4.31 2.34 -11.09
C ASP A 45 2.92 2.37 -11.73
N LEU A 46 2.85 2.06 -13.02
CA LEU A 46 1.58 2.01 -13.76
C LEU A 46 0.81 0.69 -13.55
N GLY A 47 1.33 -0.26 -12.76
CA GLY A 47 0.65 -1.49 -12.40
C GLY A 47 0.23 -2.32 -13.62
N LEU A 48 -1.07 -2.63 -13.72
CA LEU A 48 -1.64 -3.35 -14.86
C LEU A 48 -1.32 -2.67 -16.20
N GLY A 49 -1.25 -1.34 -16.22
CA GLY A 49 -0.82 -0.60 -17.41
C GLY A 49 0.58 -0.99 -17.89
N THR A 50 1.56 -1.12 -16.99
CA THR A 50 2.92 -1.56 -17.36
C THR A 50 2.89 -2.97 -17.93
N PHE A 51 2.17 -3.89 -17.28
CA PHE A 51 2.03 -5.28 -17.74
C PHE A 51 1.45 -5.37 -19.16
N LEU A 52 0.37 -4.62 -19.45
CA LEU A 52 -0.25 -4.63 -20.78
C LEU A 52 0.66 -4.10 -21.89
N ARG A 53 1.72 -3.35 -21.54
CA ARG A 53 2.75 -2.87 -22.49
C ARG A 53 3.98 -3.78 -22.55
N SER A 54 4.00 -4.91 -21.84
CA SER A 54 5.22 -5.69 -21.57
C SER A 54 6.36 -4.79 -21.07
N GLY A 55 6.02 -3.84 -20.20
CA GLY A 55 6.94 -2.81 -19.74
C GLY A 55 7.97 -3.33 -18.74
N TYR A 56 8.99 -2.50 -18.47
CA TYR A 56 10.03 -2.79 -17.49
C TYR A 56 9.45 -3.19 -16.12
N GLY A 57 10.01 -4.23 -15.50
CA GLY A 57 9.55 -4.73 -14.20
C GLY A 57 8.28 -5.59 -14.26
N SER A 58 7.75 -5.87 -15.44
CA SER A 58 6.59 -6.77 -15.64
C SER A 58 6.95 -7.96 -16.53
N ALA A 59 6.13 -9.02 -16.48
CA ALA A 59 6.21 -10.11 -17.43
C ALA A 59 5.62 -9.68 -18.78
N ASP A 60 6.00 -10.38 -19.87
CA ASP A 60 5.43 -10.12 -21.19
C ASP A 60 3.92 -10.32 -21.19
N SER A 61 3.19 -9.34 -21.72
CA SER A 61 1.77 -9.50 -22.04
C SER A 61 1.61 -10.64 -23.04
N PRO A 62 0.74 -11.63 -22.76
CA PRO A 62 0.53 -12.76 -23.66
C PRO A 62 -0.16 -12.36 -24.98
N ASN A 63 -0.67 -11.14 -25.06
CA ASN A 63 -1.29 -10.59 -26.26
C ASN A 63 -0.88 -9.12 -26.45
N SER A 64 -0.12 -8.86 -27.52
CA SER A 64 0.36 -7.52 -27.86
C SER A 64 -0.76 -6.55 -28.25
N ASP A 65 -1.92 -7.03 -28.70
CA ASP A 65 -3.07 -6.19 -29.06
C ASP A 65 -3.65 -5.47 -27.83
N TRP A 66 -3.42 -6.00 -26.62
CA TRP A 66 -3.88 -5.39 -25.37
C TRP A 66 -3.09 -4.14 -24.97
N THR A 67 -1.96 -3.85 -25.63
CA THR A 67 -1.19 -2.62 -25.43
C THR A 67 -2.08 -1.38 -25.55
N ALA A 68 -3.05 -1.39 -26.46
CA ALA A 68 -3.99 -0.29 -26.67
C ALA A 68 -4.93 -0.04 -25.48
N LEU A 69 -5.15 -1.03 -24.61
CA LEU A 69 -5.98 -0.91 -23.40
C LEU A 69 -5.21 -0.31 -22.22
N ALA A 70 -3.88 -0.33 -22.29
CA ALA A 70 -3.01 0.01 -21.19
C ALA A 70 -3.23 1.41 -20.60
N PRO A 71 -3.48 2.49 -21.40
CA PRO A 71 -3.77 3.81 -20.84
C PRO A 71 -4.97 3.86 -19.88
N MET A 72 -5.99 3.03 -20.11
CA MET A 72 -7.18 2.93 -19.24
C MET A 72 -6.94 2.09 -17.99
N GLN A 73 -5.80 1.39 -17.91
CA GLN A 73 -5.41 0.54 -16.77
C GLN A 73 -4.22 1.09 -15.98
N ASP A 74 -3.63 2.21 -16.41
CA ASP A 74 -2.53 2.86 -15.71
C ASP A 74 -2.90 3.18 -14.26
N GLY A 75 -2.01 2.76 -13.34
CA GLY A 75 -2.13 2.93 -11.89
C GLY A 75 -3.00 1.87 -11.21
N ARG A 76 -3.65 0.97 -11.97
CA ARG A 76 -4.52 -0.05 -11.37
C ARG A 76 -3.70 -1.22 -10.84
N MET A 77 -3.94 -1.56 -9.59
CA MET A 77 -3.35 -2.71 -8.91
C MET A 77 -4.42 -3.75 -8.62
N GLN A 78 -4.03 -5.02 -8.57
CA GLN A 78 -4.96 -6.09 -8.22
C GLN A 78 -5.46 -5.91 -6.78
N THR A 79 -6.76 -6.11 -6.57
CA THR A 79 -7.34 -6.17 -5.24
C THR A 79 -6.84 -7.44 -4.55
N LEU A 80 -6.01 -7.29 -3.51
CA LEU A 80 -5.48 -8.43 -2.76
C LEU A 80 -6.49 -8.94 -1.73
N THR A 81 -6.33 -10.20 -1.30
CA THR A 81 -7.13 -10.77 -0.22
C THR A 81 -6.89 -10.03 1.10
N ALA A 82 -7.96 -9.82 1.89
CA ALA A 82 -7.84 -9.34 3.27
C ALA A 82 -7.49 -10.44 4.28
N ARG A 83 -7.38 -11.71 3.87
CA ARG A 83 -6.92 -12.79 4.77
C ARG A 83 -5.48 -12.52 5.20
N ASN A 84 -5.18 -12.72 6.48
CA ASN A 84 -3.88 -12.45 7.10
C ASN A 84 -3.38 -11.00 6.96
N VAL A 85 -4.27 -10.05 6.65
CA VAL A 85 -3.90 -8.63 6.54
C VAL A 85 -3.34 -8.09 7.86
N ALA A 86 -3.85 -8.58 8.99
CA ALA A 86 -3.41 -8.22 10.33
C ALA A 86 -2.26 -9.10 10.88
N MET A 87 -1.78 -10.09 10.11
CA MET A 87 -0.79 -11.03 10.60
C MET A 87 0.55 -10.33 10.86
N THR A 88 0.98 -10.34 12.12
CA THR A 88 2.28 -9.88 12.62
C THR A 88 2.87 -10.91 13.59
N PRO A 89 4.18 -10.90 13.84
CA PRO A 89 4.76 -11.63 14.95
C PRO A 89 4.08 -11.22 16.28
N PRO A 90 3.70 -12.15 17.17
CA PRO A 90 3.04 -11.83 18.44
C PRO A 90 3.82 -10.85 19.32
N GLN A 91 5.16 -10.88 19.26
CA GLN A 91 6.04 -9.94 19.95
C GLN A 91 6.07 -8.53 19.32
N CYS A 92 5.54 -8.37 18.11
CA CYS A 92 5.47 -7.11 17.35
C CYS A 92 3.99 -6.69 17.20
N PRO A 93 3.37 -6.13 18.26
CA PRO A 93 1.95 -5.77 18.24
C PRO A 93 1.65 -4.57 17.35
N THR A 94 2.66 -3.76 17.01
CA THR A 94 2.51 -2.62 16.11
C THR A 94 2.92 -3.00 14.69
N THR A 95 2.19 -2.42 13.75
CA THR A 95 2.44 -2.52 12.32
C THR A 95 3.42 -1.43 11.85
N GLU A 96 3.54 -0.34 12.62
CA GLU A 96 4.51 0.72 12.41
C GLU A 96 5.69 0.58 13.38
N ALA A 97 6.89 0.51 12.82
CA ALA A 97 8.14 0.54 13.54
C ALA A 97 9.15 1.39 12.74
N PRO A 98 10.09 2.10 13.40
CA PRO A 98 11.22 2.68 12.70
C PRO A 98 12.05 1.54 12.07
N GLY A 99 12.69 1.77 10.91
CA GLY A 99 13.66 0.80 10.41
C GLY A 99 14.81 0.64 11.42
N PRO A 100 15.40 -0.57 11.62
CA PRO A 100 15.30 -1.80 10.83
C PRO A 100 14.42 -2.89 11.46
N TYR A 101 13.35 -2.52 12.17
CA TYR A 101 12.49 -3.45 12.90
C TYR A 101 11.35 -3.99 12.01
N PHE A 102 10.66 -5.05 12.47
CA PHE A 102 9.49 -5.55 11.76
C PHE A 102 8.48 -4.43 11.49
N GLN A 103 8.19 -4.19 10.22
CA GLN A 103 7.20 -3.21 9.79
C GLN A 103 6.23 -3.91 8.85
N LYS A 104 4.94 -3.85 9.17
CA LYS A 104 3.91 -4.31 8.25
C LYS A 104 3.67 -3.20 7.24
N GLU A 105 3.69 -3.58 5.97
CA GLU A 105 3.48 -2.67 4.87
C GLU A 105 2.16 -3.02 4.17
N PHE A 106 1.40 -1.99 3.81
CA PHE A 106 0.12 -2.14 3.14
C PHE A 106 0.14 -1.43 1.79
N PHE A 107 -0.77 -1.86 0.91
CA PHE A 107 -0.78 -1.53 -0.52
C PHE A 107 0.51 -1.92 -1.27
N HIS A 108 0.55 -1.67 -2.57
CA HIS A 108 1.61 -2.15 -3.47
C HIS A 108 2.99 -1.53 -3.20
N ASN A 109 3.05 -0.30 -2.67
CA ASN A 109 4.30 0.44 -2.44
C ASN A 109 4.64 0.60 -0.95
N GLY A 110 3.87 -0.02 -0.05
CA GLY A 110 4.10 0.04 1.38
C GLY A 110 3.94 1.42 2.01
N TYR A 111 3.27 2.38 1.36
CA TYR A 111 3.08 3.73 1.88
C TYR A 111 2.40 3.72 3.27
N ILE A 112 1.38 2.88 3.43
CA ILE A 112 0.61 2.72 4.66
C ILE A 112 1.27 1.70 5.59
N LYS A 113 1.31 2.02 6.88
CA LYS A 113 2.06 1.27 7.88
C LYS A 113 1.21 0.73 9.03
N SER A 114 -0.09 1.02 9.07
CA SER A 114 -1.01 0.40 10.01
C SER A 114 -2.36 0.02 9.41
N LEU A 115 -3.07 -0.93 10.04
CA LEU A 115 -4.44 -1.29 9.65
C LEU A 115 -5.39 -0.10 9.79
N LYS A 116 -5.19 0.71 10.82
CA LYS A 116 -6.01 1.88 11.06
C LYS A 116 -5.79 2.92 9.96
N GLN A 117 -4.55 3.24 9.60
CA GLN A 117 -4.22 4.08 8.43
C GLN A 117 -4.78 3.50 7.12
N LEU A 118 -4.81 2.17 6.96
CA LEU A 118 -5.40 1.51 5.79
C LEU A 118 -6.90 1.79 5.69
N VAL A 119 -7.64 1.59 6.79
CA VAL A 119 -9.08 1.87 6.86
C VAL A 119 -9.34 3.36 6.70
N HIS A 120 -8.55 4.21 7.38
CA HIS A 120 -8.65 5.65 7.33
C HIS A 120 -8.44 6.19 5.92
N PHE A 121 -7.48 5.64 5.15
CA PHE A 121 -7.29 5.99 3.74
C PHE A 121 -8.57 5.78 2.92
N TYR A 122 -9.22 4.62 3.04
CA TYR A 122 -10.48 4.38 2.34
C TYR A 122 -11.59 5.35 2.79
N ASN A 123 -11.59 5.77 4.06
CA ASN A 123 -12.60 6.67 4.61
C ASN A 123 -12.39 8.14 4.20
N THR A 124 -11.15 8.63 4.18
CA THR A 124 -10.86 10.08 4.18
C THR A 124 -9.95 10.59 3.07
N ARG A 125 -9.46 9.73 2.14
CA ARG A 125 -8.61 10.15 0.99
C ARG A 125 -9.09 11.42 0.29
N ASP A 126 -10.38 11.47 -0.02
CA ASP A 126 -11.03 12.56 -0.76
C ASP A 126 -11.60 13.65 0.17
N VAL A 127 -11.56 13.45 1.49
CA VAL A 127 -11.89 14.46 2.50
C VAL A 127 -10.69 15.37 2.77
N PHE A 128 -9.48 14.80 2.82
CA PHE A 128 -8.25 15.54 3.09
C PHE A 128 -7.21 15.48 1.95
N PRO A 129 -7.57 15.71 0.67
CA PRO A 129 -6.61 15.69 -0.43
C PRO A 129 -5.78 16.98 -0.47
N PHE A 130 -4.47 16.85 -0.61
CA PHE A 130 -3.55 17.96 -0.78
C PHE A 130 -2.71 17.81 -2.05
N ALA A 131 -2.53 18.92 -2.76
CA ALA A 131 -1.65 19.00 -3.94
C ALA A 131 -0.17 19.12 -3.53
N VAL A 132 0.31 18.16 -2.73
CA VAL A 132 1.68 18.06 -2.22
C VAL A 132 2.23 16.66 -2.48
N THR A 133 3.54 16.52 -2.46
CA THR A 133 4.19 15.20 -2.46
C THR A 133 4.29 14.64 -1.04
N SER A 134 4.40 13.33 -0.92
CA SER A 134 4.60 12.65 0.36
C SER A 134 5.75 13.25 1.16
N GLY A 135 5.56 13.42 2.47
CA GLY A 135 6.48 14.12 3.37
C GLY A 135 6.33 15.64 3.42
N HIS A 136 5.43 16.24 2.63
CA HIS A 136 5.30 17.70 2.47
C HIS A 136 3.89 18.22 2.82
N CYS A 137 3.20 17.54 3.73
CA CYS A 137 1.91 18.01 4.24
C CYS A 137 2.01 19.40 4.88
N PRO A 138 1.00 20.28 4.72
CA PRO A 138 1.05 21.63 5.26
C PRO A 138 1.24 21.67 6.78
N PRO A 139 1.86 22.73 7.33
CA PRO A 139 1.97 22.91 8.77
C PRO A 139 0.59 22.86 9.46
N GLY A 140 0.50 22.11 10.56
CA GLY A 140 -0.75 21.90 11.30
C GLY A 140 -1.58 20.70 10.84
N THR A 141 -1.14 20.01 9.77
CA THR A 141 -1.70 18.71 9.36
C THR A 141 -0.69 17.59 9.62
N THR A 142 -1.17 16.36 9.60
CA THR A 142 -0.43 15.11 9.80
C THR A 142 -0.71 14.19 8.62
N GLU A 143 0.36 13.81 7.91
CA GLU A 143 0.28 12.90 6.77
C GLU A 143 -0.35 11.55 7.20
N LYS A 144 -1.30 11.05 6.41
CA LYS A 144 -2.12 9.85 6.67
C LYS A 144 -3.20 9.98 7.74
N VAL A 145 -3.47 11.20 8.19
CA VAL A 145 -4.52 11.52 9.16
C VAL A 145 -5.47 12.53 8.53
N ASP A 146 -5.05 13.78 8.46
CA ASP A 146 -5.80 14.90 7.91
C ASP A 146 -5.04 15.55 6.75
N CYS A 147 -4.10 14.80 6.15
CA CYS A 147 -3.45 15.14 4.90
C CYS A 147 -3.10 13.89 4.08
N TRP A 148 -3.68 13.80 2.90
CA TRP A 148 -3.34 12.83 1.86
C TRP A 148 -2.64 13.54 0.70
N PRO A 149 -1.33 13.27 0.48
CA PRO A 149 -0.61 13.80 -0.67
C PRO A 149 -1.23 13.36 -2.00
N MET A 150 -0.79 13.98 -3.10
CA MET A 150 -1.30 13.65 -4.42
C MET A 150 -1.03 12.17 -4.80
N PRO A 151 -1.93 11.54 -5.57
CA PRO A 151 -1.75 10.17 -6.04
C PRO A 151 -0.49 10.04 -6.90
N GLU A 152 0.18 8.88 -6.81
CA GLU A 152 1.33 8.56 -7.66
C GLU A 152 0.94 8.61 -9.15
N VAL A 153 -0.16 7.93 -9.48
CA VAL A 153 -0.77 7.91 -10.81
C VAL A 153 -2.16 8.55 -10.73
N PRO A 154 -2.36 9.76 -11.27
CA PRO A 154 -3.65 10.46 -11.18
C PRO A 154 -4.71 9.93 -12.16
N ASN A 155 -4.32 9.09 -13.12
CA ASN A 155 -5.22 8.51 -14.13
C ASN A 155 -6.05 7.37 -13.55
N ASN A 156 -7.28 7.21 -14.04
CA ASN A 156 -8.14 6.04 -13.77
C ASN A 156 -8.47 5.80 -12.28
N ILE A 157 -8.44 6.85 -11.44
CA ILE A 157 -8.75 6.74 -10.00
C ILE A 157 -10.18 6.26 -9.81
N ASP A 158 -10.33 5.36 -8.85
CA ASP A 158 -11.60 4.89 -8.35
C ASP A 158 -12.16 5.85 -7.29
N HIS A 159 -13.32 6.41 -7.62
CA HIS A 159 -14.06 7.37 -6.79
C HIS A 159 -15.22 6.73 -6.02
N THR A 160 -15.30 5.39 -5.96
CA THR A 160 -16.30 4.68 -5.14
C THR A 160 -15.93 4.65 -3.65
N VAL A 161 -14.70 5.06 -3.30
CA VAL A 161 -14.16 5.18 -1.94
C VAL A 161 -13.48 6.54 -1.76
N GLY A 162 -13.05 6.88 -0.54
CA GLY A 162 -12.28 8.08 -0.22
C GLY A 162 -13.04 9.13 0.61
N MET A 163 -14.35 9.00 0.73
CA MET A 163 -15.21 9.83 1.58
C MET A 163 -16.39 8.99 2.04
N LEU A 164 -16.11 8.00 2.91
CA LEU A 164 -17.12 7.03 3.34
C LEU A 164 -17.97 7.56 4.50
N GLY A 165 -17.50 8.59 5.21
CA GLY A 165 -18.22 9.21 6.32
C GLY A 165 -18.24 8.35 7.59
N LEU A 166 -17.31 7.39 7.70
CA LEU A 166 -17.17 6.56 8.90
C LEU A 166 -16.66 7.41 10.06
N THR A 167 -17.20 7.15 11.24
CA THR A 167 -16.67 7.66 12.50
C THR A 167 -15.41 6.90 12.90
N ASP A 168 -14.61 7.50 13.78
CA ASP A 168 -13.41 6.86 14.36
C ASP A 168 -13.73 5.48 14.97
N HIS A 169 -14.87 5.38 15.66
CA HIS A 169 -15.36 4.14 16.25
C HIS A 169 -15.70 3.07 15.18
N GLU A 170 -16.31 3.44 14.06
CA GLU A 170 -16.63 2.50 12.99
C GLU A 170 -15.37 2.01 12.27
N GLU A 171 -14.38 2.89 12.08
CA GLU A 171 -13.06 2.48 11.58
C GLU A 171 -12.41 1.46 12.51
N ASP A 172 -12.47 1.67 13.83
CA ASP A 172 -11.94 0.73 14.82
C ASP A 172 -12.64 -0.64 14.77
N LEU A 173 -13.97 -0.65 14.58
CA LEU A 173 -14.73 -1.89 14.40
C LEU A 173 -14.29 -2.65 13.13
N ILE A 174 -13.98 -1.95 12.04
CA ILE A 174 -13.42 -2.56 10.84
C ILE A 174 -12.02 -3.12 11.12
N VAL A 175 -11.16 -2.38 11.82
CA VAL A 175 -9.83 -2.87 12.22
C VAL A 175 -9.94 -4.15 13.05
N ILE A 176 -10.85 -4.19 14.04
CA ILE A 176 -11.12 -5.38 14.84
C ILE A 176 -11.57 -6.55 13.94
N PHE A 177 -12.49 -6.30 13.01
CA PHE A 177 -12.92 -7.32 12.06
C PHE A 177 -11.76 -7.87 11.22
N LEU A 178 -10.90 -7.01 10.67
CA LEU A 178 -9.74 -7.41 9.87
C LEU A 178 -8.73 -8.25 10.68
N GLN A 179 -8.59 -7.98 11.99
CA GLN A 179 -7.75 -8.79 12.88
C GLN A 179 -8.24 -10.24 12.98
N THR A 180 -9.56 -10.46 12.95
CA THR A 180 -10.16 -11.81 12.98
C THR A 180 -9.87 -12.63 11.72
N LEU A 181 -9.44 -12.00 10.63
CA LEU A 181 -9.09 -12.66 9.36
C LEU A 181 -7.67 -13.25 9.37
N THR A 182 -6.99 -13.24 10.52
CA THR A 182 -5.68 -13.87 10.69
C THR A 182 -5.86 -15.35 10.96
N ASP A 183 -5.22 -16.19 10.16
CA ASP A 183 -5.26 -17.62 10.38
C ASP A 183 -4.63 -17.95 11.75
N GLY A 184 -5.21 -18.92 12.44
CA GLY A 184 -4.83 -19.26 13.80
C GLY A 184 -5.32 -18.28 14.87
N PHE A 185 -6.20 -17.32 14.53
CA PHE A 185 -6.81 -16.40 15.50
C PHE A 185 -7.48 -17.13 16.69
N THR A 186 -8.25 -18.19 16.43
CA THR A 186 -8.88 -19.01 17.49
C THR A 186 -8.01 -20.18 17.96
N LYS A 187 -7.14 -20.70 17.09
CA LYS A 187 -6.21 -21.80 17.38
C LYS A 187 -4.81 -21.42 16.90
N PRO A 188 -3.96 -20.89 17.77
CA PRO A 188 -2.67 -20.35 17.36
C PRO A 188 -1.75 -21.43 16.78
N TYR A 189 -0.93 -21.03 15.79
CA TYR A 189 0.08 -21.92 15.22
C TYR A 189 1.16 -22.28 16.25
N PRO A 190 1.64 -23.54 16.28
CA PRO A 190 2.67 -23.96 17.24
C PRO A 190 3.96 -23.14 17.19
N ASN A 191 4.29 -22.58 16.03
CA ASN A 191 5.49 -21.80 15.78
C ASN A 191 5.26 -20.28 15.75
N ARG A 192 4.11 -19.77 16.19
CA ARG A 192 3.83 -18.32 16.16
C ARG A 192 4.89 -17.49 16.88
N ASP A 193 5.55 -18.06 17.89
CA ASP A 193 6.52 -17.39 18.75
C ASP A 193 7.97 -17.53 18.25
N THR A 194 8.21 -18.12 17.07
CA THR A 194 9.57 -18.39 16.56
C THR A 194 10.20 -17.23 15.80
N PHE A 195 9.59 -16.04 15.76
CA PHE A 195 10.19 -14.90 15.08
C PHE A 195 11.48 -14.43 15.77
N THR A 196 12.60 -14.45 15.04
CA THR A 196 13.95 -14.15 15.54
C THR A 196 14.39 -12.70 15.29
N GLY A 197 13.55 -11.90 14.63
CA GLY A 197 13.83 -10.48 14.40
C GLY A 197 13.54 -9.63 15.65
N ARG A 198 13.73 -8.32 15.51
CA ARG A 198 13.47 -7.35 16.59
C ARG A 198 12.19 -6.57 16.31
N CYS A 199 11.43 -6.30 17.36
CA CYS A 199 10.29 -5.40 17.34
C CYS A 199 10.69 -4.07 17.96
N MET A 200 10.16 -2.97 17.42
CA MET A 200 10.14 -1.69 18.09
C MET A 200 8.80 -1.04 17.88
N THR A 201 8.42 -0.20 18.83
CA THR A 201 7.32 0.73 18.67
C THR A 201 7.88 2.08 18.23
N GLY A 202 7.29 2.67 17.20
CA GLY A 202 7.57 4.05 16.81
C GLY A 202 6.68 4.46 15.64
N GLY A 203 6.46 5.77 15.52
CA GLY A 203 5.38 6.33 14.70
C GLY A 203 4.14 6.62 15.55
N SER A 204 3.36 7.62 15.14
CA SER A 204 2.10 8.01 15.77
C SER A 204 0.96 7.16 15.19
N ALA A 205 1.10 5.83 15.23
CA ALA A 205 0.13 4.87 14.68
C ALA A 205 -1.27 4.90 15.35
N SER A 206 -1.54 5.92 16.18
CA SER A 206 -2.80 6.20 16.85
C SER A 206 -3.82 6.89 15.95
N THR A 207 -3.71 6.74 14.63
CA THR A 207 -4.65 7.31 13.67
C THR A 207 -5.12 6.29 12.70
#